data_AF-A0A3D1RL42-F1
#
_entry.id   AF-A0A3D1RL42-F1
#
_cell.length_a   1.000
_cell.length_b   1.000
_cell.length_c   1.000
_cell.angle_alpha   90.00
_cell.angle_beta   90.00
_cell.angle_gamma   90.00
#
_symmetry.space_group_name_H-M   'P 1'
#
loop_
_entity.id
_entity.type
_entity.pdbx_description
1 polymer ?
#
loop_
_entity_poly.entity_id
_entity_poly.type
_entity_poly.pdbx_seq_one_letter_code
_entity_poly.pdbx_strand_id
1 'polypeptide(L)'
;MKRKITKSFIPVKILILVLSLSLIGTIASPPALAATPYSQGYIEGYLLQITGGGAGLAIESYEGTRYNLALSANATFTMDGITARLSDFRAGMEIYAVLQGNYIVSVEGYASANPGYISPGSKVRTGVVTSIEPEQLEITLPTSEKAVFAFYPGTVVTRGGKAANMDSLYEGDRVKLFFDTADADLISRIQVEGPSVEIKGLYKGVIRLVDTTSDMISLDNVEMLQNGTWVAAELPVKVPYERTNIYTAGRPLNASNLKYYRGKTLYAVSREVFGRERLDKMVVLNQYEASYQEKIDNINWYTEALEMSNNKNLSFNDGTIIIKSGRLVDKYALNQEADILALADGRGGAAVADVVCVLNENLNNSGIGEHYLYAGRLDKIVENQVELDDFYCLEENKWVSLKDSKELYYDNDTAIINLKTGEPISSRELLNGNYAVDEDSDYVSDHNLADWFAYIYTDGDRITAMGVQPKADSILSQRITSGTIEKLEEDEQVGWTVSVRDASDWSEHRSRWMLKNNSLRMSLDHAVIYKNGALADPDMLAAGDRVYLLRDDFKVKLLLIK
;
A
#
# COMPACT_ATOMS: atom_id res chain seq x y z
N MET A 1 -2.01 -14.35 93.33
CA MET A 1 -1.74 -15.81 93.25
C MET A 1 -3.09 -16.53 93.15
N LYS A 2 -3.23 -17.44 92.19
CA LYS A 2 -4.40 -18.27 91.81
C LYS A 2 -5.41 -17.69 90.78
N ARG A 3 -5.21 -18.24 89.57
CA ARG A 3 -5.95 -18.38 88.31
C ARG A 3 -7.50 -18.34 88.28
N LYS A 4 -7.94 -17.89 87.09
CA LYS A 4 -9.11 -18.24 86.24
C LYS A 4 -10.49 -17.75 86.67
N ILE A 5 -11.05 -16.80 85.92
CA ILE A 5 -11.98 -16.95 84.77
C ILE A 5 -12.23 -15.53 84.23
N THR A 6 -12.14 -15.30 82.92
CA THR A 6 -12.74 -14.10 82.29
C THR A 6 -13.29 -14.42 80.91
N LYS A 7 -14.60 -14.23 80.76
CA LYS A 7 -15.34 -14.22 79.51
C LYS A 7 -15.22 -12.83 78.86
N SER A 8 -15.12 -12.86 77.54
CA SER A 8 -15.19 -11.79 76.55
C SER A 8 -16.22 -10.70 76.82
N PHE A 9 -15.88 -9.43 76.50
CA PHE A 9 -16.76 -8.40 75.92
C PHE A 9 -15.93 -7.20 75.44
N ILE A 10 -16.32 -6.58 74.32
CA ILE A 10 -16.27 -5.13 74.00
C ILE A 10 -17.09 -4.86 72.70
N PRO A 11 -17.73 -3.69 72.54
CA PRO A 11 -19.13 -3.60 72.11
C PRO A 11 -19.47 -2.74 70.86
N VAL A 12 -20.66 -3.01 70.32
CA VAL A 12 -21.79 -2.12 69.87
C VAL A 12 -21.54 -0.90 68.98
N LYS A 13 -22.17 -0.90 67.79
CA LYS A 13 -23.14 0.14 67.33
C LYS A 13 -24.03 -0.37 66.18
N ILE A 14 -25.23 0.23 66.10
CA ILE A 14 -26.46 -0.14 65.40
C ILE A 14 -26.67 0.74 64.16
N LEU A 15 -27.20 0.20 63.04
CA LEU A 15 -28.41 0.63 62.28
C LEU A 15 -28.38 0.30 60.75
N ILE A 16 -28.82 -0.92 60.43
CA ILE A 16 -29.68 -1.45 59.33
C ILE A 16 -29.79 -0.71 57.97
N LEU A 17 -29.45 -1.41 56.87
CA LEU A 17 -30.32 -1.54 55.67
C LEU A 17 -30.01 -2.85 54.90
N VAL A 18 -31.09 -3.55 54.55
CA VAL A 18 -31.25 -4.87 53.93
C VAL A 18 -30.40 -5.14 52.67
N LEU A 19 -29.65 -6.26 52.62
CA LEU A 19 -29.55 -7.12 51.44
C LEU A 19 -29.12 -8.54 51.83
N SER A 20 -30.05 -9.49 51.76
CA SER A 20 -29.83 -10.92 51.97
C SER A 20 -29.05 -11.52 50.80
N LEU A 21 -27.85 -12.02 51.05
CA LEU A 21 -27.06 -12.79 50.10
C LEU A 21 -27.68 -14.20 49.96
N SER A 22 -28.57 -14.38 48.99
CA SER A 22 -28.83 -15.70 48.41
C SER A 22 -27.73 -15.98 47.39
N LEU A 23 -26.91 -16.98 47.67
CA LEU A 23 -25.94 -17.54 46.74
C LEU A 23 -26.72 -18.27 45.63
N ILE A 24 -27.14 -17.56 44.60
CA ILE A 24 -27.63 -18.15 43.36
C ILE A 24 -26.39 -18.47 42.54
N GLY A 25 -26.03 -19.75 42.50
CA GLY A 25 -25.11 -20.27 41.49
C GLY A 25 -25.70 -19.98 40.12
N THR A 26 -25.01 -19.15 39.34
CA THR A 26 -25.19 -19.14 37.90
C THR A 26 -24.71 -20.50 37.41
N ILE A 27 -25.67 -21.35 37.04
CA ILE A 27 -25.41 -22.55 36.25
C ILE A 27 -24.85 -22.01 34.94
N ALA A 28 -23.52 -22.04 34.80
CA ALA A 28 -22.90 -21.90 33.51
C ALA A 28 -23.43 -23.05 32.65
N SER A 29 -24.25 -22.72 31.65
CA SER A 29 -24.51 -23.64 30.55
C SER A 29 -23.15 -24.08 30.02
N PRO A 30 -22.84 -25.39 29.93
CA PRO A 30 -21.61 -25.81 29.28
C PRO A 30 -21.59 -25.19 27.87
N PRO A 31 -20.43 -24.71 27.39
CA PRO A 31 -20.33 -24.25 26.01
C PRO A 31 -20.87 -25.37 25.12
N ALA A 32 -21.81 -25.03 24.23
CA ALA A 32 -22.29 -25.95 23.23
C ALA A 32 -21.05 -26.49 22.52
N LEU A 33 -20.79 -27.80 22.67
CA LEU A 33 -19.70 -28.45 21.95
C LEU A 33 -19.95 -28.17 20.47
N ALA A 34 -19.01 -27.50 19.81
CA ALA A 34 -19.07 -27.27 18.36
C ALA A 34 -19.34 -28.62 17.70
N ALA A 35 -20.40 -28.69 16.90
CA ALA A 35 -20.82 -29.95 16.33
C ALA A 35 -19.76 -30.39 15.32
N THR A 36 -19.00 -31.43 15.67
CA THR A 36 -17.97 -32.01 14.80
C THR A 36 -18.54 -33.23 14.08
N PRO A 37 -17.97 -33.61 12.93
CA PRO A 37 -18.35 -34.84 12.23
C PRO A 37 -18.31 -36.09 13.12
N TYR A 38 -17.40 -36.13 14.09
CA TYR A 38 -17.28 -37.24 15.05
C TYR A 38 -18.45 -37.31 16.03
N SER A 39 -19.02 -36.17 16.41
CA SER A 39 -20.19 -36.09 17.29
C SER A 39 -21.51 -36.28 16.54
N GLN A 40 -21.58 -35.86 15.28
CA GLN A 40 -22.78 -35.95 14.44
C GLN A 40 -22.90 -37.29 13.71
N GLY A 41 -21.77 -37.98 13.48
CA GLY A 41 -21.72 -39.23 12.72
C GLY A 41 -21.80 -39.04 11.21
N TYR A 42 -21.69 -37.81 10.70
CA TYR A 42 -21.64 -37.52 9.27
C TYR A 42 -20.94 -36.18 9.00
N ILE A 43 -20.60 -35.93 7.73
CA ILE A 43 -20.12 -34.64 7.23
C ILE A 43 -20.67 -34.41 5.82
N GLU A 44 -21.07 -33.17 5.57
CA GLU A 44 -21.47 -32.66 4.26
C GLU A 44 -20.51 -31.56 3.82
N GLY A 45 -20.19 -31.53 2.52
CA GLY A 45 -19.34 -30.49 1.96
C GLY A 45 -18.61 -30.93 0.69
N TYR A 46 -17.47 -30.29 0.41
CA TYR A 46 -16.71 -30.52 -0.81
C TYR A 46 -15.49 -31.41 -0.57
N LEU A 47 -15.32 -32.41 -1.42
CA LEU A 47 -14.12 -33.24 -1.44
C LEU A 47 -12.94 -32.39 -1.92
N LEU A 48 -11.93 -32.18 -1.09
CA LEU A 48 -10.72 -31.46 -1.50
C LEU A 48 -9.73 -32.38 -2.22
N GLN A 49 -9.53 -33.59 -1.68
CA GLN A 49 -8.63 -34.60 -2.25
C GLN A 49 -8.78 -35.95 -1.54
N ILE A 50 -8.33 -37.02 -2.21
CA ILE A 50 -8.14 -38.34 -1.62
C ILE A 50 -6.75 -38.40 -1.00
N THR A 51 -6.65 -38.77 0.28
CA THR A 51 -5.41 -38.75 1.06
C THR A 51 -4.87 -40.16 1.33
N GLY A 52 -3.59 -40.24 1.74
CA GLY A 52 -2.99 -41.50 2.20
C GLY A 52 -2.98 -42.64 1.17
N GLY A 53 -2.94 -42.32 -0.14
CA GLY A 53 -2.98 -43.33 -1.21
C GLY A 53 -4.33 -44.04 -1.38
N GLY A 54 -5.43 -43.42 -0.94
CA GLY A 54 -6.78 -44.02 -0.96
C GLY A 54 -7.30 -44.44 0.42
N ALA A 55 -6.54 -44.14 1.49
CA ALA A 55 -6.90 -44.51 2.86
C ALA A 55 -7.72 -43.45 3.61
N GLY A 56 -7.96 -42.28 3.02
CA GLY A 56 -8.73 -41.21 3.64
C GLY A 56 -9.20 -40.14 2.67
N LEU A 57 -10.02 -39.23 3.16
CA LEU A 57 -10.57 -38.08 2.42
C LEU A 57 -10.29 -36.78 3.18
N ALA A 58 -9.89 -35.75 2.43
CA ALA A 58 -9.87 -34.37 2.91
C ALA A 58 -11.16 -33.68 2.48
N ILE A 59 -11.95 -33.18 3.42
CA ILE A 59 -13.30 -32.65 3.19
C ILE A 59 -13.39 -31.26 3.81
N GLU A 60 -13.93 -30.30 3.07
CA GLU A 60 -14.28 -28.96 3.58
C GLU A 60 -15.80 -28.91 3.78
N SER A 61 -16.26 -28.66 5.02
CA SER A 61 -17.69 -28.47 5.27
C SER A 61 -18.19 -27.18 4.62
N TYR A 62 -19.51 -27.02 4.46
CA TYR A 62 -20.09 -25.78 3.94
C TYR A 62 -19.73 -24.53 4.77
N GLU A 63 -19.39 -24.70 6.05
CA GLU A 63 -18.93 -23.65 6.95
C GLU A 63 -17.42 -23.34 6.79
N GLY A 64 -16.74 -23.96 5.81
CA GLY A 64 -15.32 -23.74 5.49
C GLY A 64 -14.33 -24.47 6.40
N THR A 65 -14.80 -25.36 7.29
CA THR A 65 -13.92 -26.12 8.19
C THR A 65 -13.39 -27.37 7.50
N ARG A 66 -12.08 -27.60 7.61
CA ARG A 66 -11.39 -28.71 6.93
C ARG A 66 -11.17 -29.91 7.85
N TYR A 67 -11.49 -31.10 7.34
CA TYR A 67 -11.34 -32.37 8.04
C TYR A 67 -10.54 -33.36 7.19
N ASN A 68 -9.58 -34.04 7.81
CA ASN A 68 -8.90 -35.19 7.23
C ASN A 68 -9.39 -36.44 7.94
N LEU A 69 -10.17 -37.26 7.23
CA LEU A 69 -10.89 -38.40 7.81
C LEU A 69 -10.44 -39.71 7.17
N ALA A 70 -10.20 -40.73 7.98
CA ALA A 70 -9.77 -42.04 7.51
C ALA A 70 -10.97 -42.82 6.95
N LEU A 71 -10.75 -43.57 5.87
CA LEU A 71 -11.74 -44.49 5.32
C LEU A 71 -11.67 -45.84 6.04
N SER A 72 -12.82 -46.42 6.34
CA SER A 72 -12.93 -47.82 6.72
C SER A 72 -12.51 -48.72 5.56
N ALA A 73 -11.91 -49.87 5.86
CA ALA A 73 -11.51 -50.86 4.85
C ALA A 73 -12.68 -51.37 4.00
N ASN A 74 -13.91 -51.28 4.51
CA ASN A 74 -15.14 -51.71 3.84
C ASN A 74 -16.08 -50.54 3.49
N ALA A 75 -15.53 -49.33 3.33
CA ALA A 75 -16.34 -48.17 3.00
C ALA A 75 -17.09 -48.37 1.66
N THR A 76 -18.36 -47.99 1.62
CA THR A 76 -19.18 -48.03 0.40
C THR A 76 -19.23 -46.66 -0.27
N PHE A 77 -19.34 -46.66 -1.60
CA PHE A 77 -19.33 -45.43 -2.39
C PHE A 77 -20.52 -45.44 -3.34
N THR A 78 -21.28 -44.35 -3.36
CA THR A 78 -22.37 -44.12 -4.31
C THR A 78 -22.22 -42.76 -4.96
N MET A 79 -22.64 -42.64 -6.22
CA MET A 79 -22.74 -41.37 -6.93
C MET A 79 -24.13 -41.26 -7.53
N ASP A 80 -24.87 -40.22 -7.15
CA ASP A 80 -26.28 -40.01 -7.52
C ASP A 80 -27.16 -41.27 -7.31
N GLY A 81 -26.97 -41.95 -6.17
CA GLY A 81 -27.69 -43.18 -5.82
C GLY A 81 -27.22 -44.47 -6.53
N ILE A 82 -26.19 -44.41 -7.38
CA ILE A 82 -25.62 -45.58 -8.08
C ILE A 82 -24.31 -46.00 -7.43
N THR A 83 -24.04 -47.31 -7.30
CA THR A 83 -22.76 -47.80 -6.77
C THR A 83 -21.58 -47.31 -7.60
N ALA A 84 -20.61 -46.68 -6.93
CA ALA A 84 -19.42 -46.10 -7.51
C ALA A 84 -18.14 -46.68 -6.87
N ARG A 85 -16.98 -46.35 -7.44
CA ARG A 85 -15.67 -46.64 -6.84
C ARG A 85 -15.08 -45.34 -6.29
N LEU A 86 -14.21 -45.45 -5.29
CA LEU A 86 -13.46 -44.29 -4.78
C LEU A 86 -12.69 -43.56 -5.90
N SER A 87 -12.20 -44.31 -6.91
CA SER A 87 -11.54 -43.76 -8.09
C SER A 87 -12.42 -42.88 -8.97
N ASP A 88 -13.73 -42.86 -8.77
CA ASP A 88 -14.67 -42.09 -9.58
C ASP A 88 -14.90 -40.70 -8.98
N PHE A 89 -14.52 -40.50 -7.72
CA PHE A 89 -14.60 -39.21 -7.04
C PHE A 89 -13.47 -38.27 -7.48
N ARG A 90 -13.75 -36.97 -7.55
CA ARG A 90 -12.82 -35.91 -7.94
C ARG A 90 -12.88 -34.77 -6.93
N ALA A 91 -11.76 -34.07 -6.79
CA ALA A 91 -11.72 -32.83 -6.02
C ALA A 91 -12.78 -31.84 -6.54
N GLY A 92 -13.44 -31.13 -5.64
CA GLY A 92 -14.55 -30.21 -5.93
C GLY A 92 -15.94 -30.86 -5.96
N MET A 93 -16.05 -32.20 -5.92
CA MET A 93 -17.36 -32.85 -5.82
C MET A 93 -18.00 -32.60 -4.45
N GLU A 94 -19.29 -32.28 -4.47
CA GLU A 94 -20.12 -32.27 -3.27
C GLU A 94 -20.35 -33.71 -2.80
N ILE A 95 -20.13 -33.95 -1.52
CA ILE A 95 -20.23 -35.28 -0.91
C ILE A 95 -20.96 -35.22 0.44
N TYR A 96 -21.64 -36.33 0.73
CA TYR A 96 -22.18 -36.67 2.03
C TYR A 96 -21.44 -37.91 2.54
N ALA A 97 -20.69 -37.81 3.63
CA ALA A 97 -19.95 -38.93 4.19
C ALA A 97 -20.47 -39.30 5.59
N VAL A 98 -20.77 -40.58 5.82
CA VAL A 98 -21.19 -41.10 7.12
C VAL A 98 -19.98 -41.64 7.87
N LEU A 99 -19.88 -41.31 9.15
CA LEU A 99 -18.84 -41.75 10.05
C LEU A 99 -19.38 -42.75 11.08
N GLN A 100 -18.57 -43.77 11.37
CA GLN A 100 -18.74 -44.61 12.55
C GLN A 100 -17.47 -44.48 13.41
N GLY A 101 -17.59 -43.77 14.54
CA GLY A 101 -16.43 -43.37 15.32
C GLY A 101 -15.54 -42.42 14.51
N ASN A 102 -14.29 -42.80 14.28
CA ASN A 102 -13.31 -41.95 13.58
C ASN A 102 -13.12 -42.33 12.09
N TYR A 103 -13.94 -43.23 11.56
CA TYR A 103 -13.81 -43.74 10.20
C TYR A 103 -15.04 -43.42 9.36
N ILE A 104 -14.82 -43.01 8.12
CA ILE A 104 -15.86 -42.91 7.11
C ILE A 104 -16.23 -44.33 6.67
N VAL A 105 -17.53 -44.64 6.73
CA VAL A 105 -18.09 -45.96 6.37
C VAL A 105 -18.91 -45.92 5.08
N SER A 106 -19.42 -44.75 4.68
CA SER A 106 -20.04 -44.57 3.37
C SER A 106 -19.84 -43.16 2.86
N VAL A 107 -19.76 -43.00 1.54
CA VAL A 107 -19.68 -41.70 0.86
C VAL A 107 -20.65 -41.70 -0.31
N GLU A 108 -21.57 -40.74 -0.29
CA GLU A 108 -22.39 -40.39 -1.44
C GLU A 108 -21.82 -39.13 -2.09
N GLY A 109 -21.56 -39.19 -3.39
CA GLY A 109 -21.16 -38.04 -4.19
C GLY A 109 -22.27 -37.60 -5.13
N TYR A 110 -22.37 -36.30 -5.35
CA TYR A 110 -23.31 -35.74 -6.32
C TYR A 110 -22.54 -35.31 -7.56
N ALA A 111 -22.93 -35.80 -8.75
CA ALA A 111 -22.27 -35.44 -10.00
C ALA A 111 -22.70 -34.06 -10.50
N SER A 112 -22.63 -33.03 -9.65
CA SER A 112 -22.62 -31.65 -10.09
C SER A 112 -21.21 -31.34 -10.61
N ALA A 113 -20.95 -31.71 -11.87
CA ALA A 113 -19.74 -31.26 -12.55
C ALA A 113 -19.81 -29.74 -12.65
N ASN A 114 -19.14 -29.02 -11.74
CA ASN A 114 -18.78 -27.63 -11.97
C ASN A 114 -17.40 -27.66 -12.65
N PRO A 115 -17.31 -27.72 -14.00
CA PRO A 115 -16.12 -28.19 -14.71
C PRO A 115 -14.95 -27.18 -14.72
N GLY A 116 -14.97 -26.19 -13.82
CA GLY A 116 -13.96 -25.16 -13.68
C GLY A 116 -13.62 -24.81 -12.22
N TYR A 117 -14.15 -25.52 -11.23
CA TYR A 117 -13.76 -25.31 -9.83
C TYR A 117 -12.33 -25.82 -9.61
N ILE A 118 -11.46 -24.92 -9.19
CA ILE A 118 -10.12 -25.23 -8.69
C ILE A 118 -10.10 -24.83 -7.21
N SER A 119 -9.28 -25.46 -6.37
CA SER A 119 -9.20 -25.03 -4.97
C SER A 119 -8.87 -23.52 -4.90
N PRO A 120 -9.49 -22.73 -4.01
CA PRO A 120 -9.25 -21.30 -3.93
C PRO A 120 -7.75 -20.95 -3.90
N GLY A 121 -7.33 -20.06 -4.79
CA GLY A 121 -5.92 -19.69 -4.99
C GLY A 121 -4.99 -20.75 -5.61
N SER A 122 -5.51 -21.79 -6.25
CA SER A 122 -4.68 -22.82 -6.90
C SER A 122 -4.19 -22.42 -8.30
N LYS A 123 -4.87 -21.50 -9.00
CA LYS A 123 -4.31 -20.79 -10.15
C LYS A 123 -3.62 -19.53 -9.62
N VAL A 124 -2.34 -19.42 -9.94
CA VAL A 124 -1.52 -18.25 -9.64
C VAL A 124 -0.99 -17.65 -10.93
N ARG A 125 -1.06 -16.34 -11.04
CA ARG A 125 -0.29 -15.56 -12.01
C ARG A 125 0.65 -14.64 -11.25
N THR A 126 1.85 -14.46 -11.76
CA THR A 126 2.83 -13.55 -11.17
C THR A 126 3.26 -12.57 -12.24
N GLY A 127 3.45 -11.31 -11.89
CA GLY A 127 3.93 -10.31 -12.84
C GLY A 127 4.21 -8.97 -12.18
N VAL A 128 4.52 -7.99 -13.02
CA VAL A 128 4.76 -6.60 -12.63
C VAL A 128 3.59 -5.75 -13.10
N VAL A 129 2.98 -4.97 -12.22
CA VAL A 129 1.87 -4.07 -12.54
C VAL A 129 2.32 -3.02 -13.55
N THR A 130 1.57 -2.87 -14.64
CA THR A 130 1.84 -1.85 -15.68
C THR A 130 0.73 -0.82 -15.81
N SER A 131 -0.51 -1.18 -15.46
CA SER A 131 -1.63 -0.24 -15.38
C SER A 131 -2.61 -0.69 -14.29
N ILE A 132 -3.24 0.30 -13.67
CA ILE A 132 -4.22 0.14 -12.59
C ILE A 132 -5.42 1.03 -12.92
N GLU A 133 -6.48 0.40 -13.38
CA GLU A 133 -7.74 1.04 -13.78
C GLU A 133 -8.87 0.61 -12.83
N PRO A 134 -10.01 1.32 -12.81
CA PRO A 134 -11.19 0.83 -12.11
C PRO A 134 -11.53 -0.60 -12.55
N GLU A 135 -11.56 -1.53 -11.59
CA GLU A 135 -11.89 -2.96 -11.79
C GLU A 135 -10.95 -3.74 -12.73
N GLN A 136 -9.85 -3.15 -13.21
CA GLN A 136 -8.91 -3.82 -14.11
C GLN A 136 -7.45 -3.58 -13.71
N LEU A 137 -6.67 -4.67 -13.68
CA LEU A 137 -5.24 -4.65 -13.40
C LEU A 137 -4.49 -5.26 -14.58
N GLU A 138 -3.59 -4.48 -15.18
CA GLU A 138 -2.68 -4.98 -16.21
C GLU A 138 -1.34 -5.34 -15.58
N ILE A 139 -0.82 -6.53 -15.89
CA ILE A 139 0.52 -6.96 -15.48
C ILE A 139 1.34 -7.44 -16.68
N THR A 140 2.65 -7.22 -16.61
CA THR A 140 3.62 -7.90 -17.46
C THR A 140 4.03 -9.22 -16.80
N LEU A 141 3.81 -10.33 -17.53
CA LEU A 141 4.19 -11.68 -17.13
C LEU A 141 5.71 -11.90 -17.26
N PRO A 142 6.29 -12.93 -16.62
CA PRO A 142 7.70 -13.31 -16.79
C PRO A 142 8.08 -13.62 -18.24
N THR A 143 7.10 -13.91 -19.10
CA THR A 143 7.24 -14.13 -20.55
C THR A 143 7.31 -12.82 -21.35
N SER A 144 7.27 -11.65 -20.68
CA SER A 144 7.17 -10.31 -21.27
C SER A 144 5.87 -10.02 -22.02
N GLU A 145 4.87 -10.91 -21.89
CA GLU A 145 3.51 -10.67 -22.37
C GLU A 145 2.73 -9.82 -21.36
N LYS A 146 1.91 -8.89 -21.85
CA LYS A 146 0.98 -8.12 -21.02
C LYS A 146 -0.35 -8.88 -20.91
N ALA A 147 -0.91 -8.92 -19.71
CA ALA A 147 -2.20 -9.55 -19.42
C ALA A 147 -3.05 -8.64 -18.54
N VAL A 148 -4.33 -8.54 -18.88
CA VAL A 148 -5.32 -7.75 -18.13
C VAL A 148 -6.21 -8.71 -17.35
N PHE A 149 -6.45 -8.39 -16.08
CA PHE A 149 -7.29 -9.16 -15.17
C PHE A 149 -8.32 -8.25 -14.51
N ALA A 150 -9.52 -8.77 -14.27
CA ALA A 150 -10.56 -8.06 -13.56
C ALA A 150 -10.43 -8.24 -12.04
N PHE A 151 -10.89 -7.25 -11.28
CA PHE A 151 -11.08 -7.36 -9.83
C PHE A 151 -12.34 -6.58 -9.42
N TYR A 152 -12.87 -6.83 -8.23
CA TYR A 152 -14.00 -6.08 -7.66
C TYR A 152 -13.59 -5.44 -6.32
N PRO A 153 -14.35 -4.47 -5.77
CA PRO A 153 -13.98 -3.74 -4.55
C PRO A 153 -13.68 -4.61 -3.32
N GLY A 154 -14.23 -5.82 -3.24
CA GLY A 154 -13.96 -6.78 -2.14
C GLY A 154 -12.74 -7.67 -2.35
N THR A 155 -11.96 -7.48 -3.43
CA THR A 155 -10.77 -8.27 -3.71
C THR A 155 -9.72 -8.06 -2.62
N VAL A 156 -9.29 -9.14 -1.98
CA VAL A 156 -8.35 -9.05 -0.85
C VAL A 156 -6.96 -8.67 -1.38
N VAL A 157 -6.40 -7.57 -0.88
CA VAL A 157 -5.02 -7.17 -1.15
C VAL A 157 -4.17 -7.40 0.10
N THR A 158 -2.99 -7.98 -0.09
CA THR A 158 -2.02 -8.18 0.99
C THR A 158 -0.63 -7.69 0.59
N ARG A 159 0.07 -7.02 1.49
CA ARG A 159 1.46 -6.57 1.34
C ARG A 159 2.26 -7.02 2.56
N GLY A 160 3.36 -7.74 2.33
CA GLY A 160 4.16 -8.30 3.43
C GLY A 160 3.37 -9.22 4.38
N GLY A 161 2.30 -9.85 3.88
CA GLY A 161 1.42 -10.73 4.67
C GLY A 161 0.37 -10.02 5.52
N LYS A 162 0.28 -8.69 5.47
CA LYS A 162 -0.78 -7.90 6.12
C LYS A 162 -1.81 -7.45 5.09
N ALA A 163 -3.05 -7.23 5.52
CA ALA A 163 -4.07 -6.59 4.68
C ALA A 163 -3.59 -5.19 4.26
N ALA A 164 -3.89 -4.82 3.02
CA ALA A 164 -3.61 -3.51 2.45
C ALA A 164 -4.81 -3.06 1.60
N ASN A 165 -4.91 -1.77 1.34
CA ASN A 165 -5.93 -1.24 0.45
C ASN A 165 -5.50 -1.37 -1.02
N MET A 166 -6.48 -1.41 -1.93
CA MET A 166 -6.22 -1.56 -3.37
C MET A 166 -5.56 -0.31 -3.98
N ASP A 167 -5.88 0.88 -3.48
CA ASP A 167 -5.26 2.16 -3.86
C ASP A 167 -3.77 2.27 -3.46
N SER A 168 -3.26 1.36 -2.63
CA SER A 168 -1.84 1.24 -2.28
C SER A 168 -0.98 0.55 -3.35
N LEU A 169 -1.58 0.05 -4.44
CA LEU A 169 -0.83 -0.50 -5.55
C LEU A 169 -0.23 0.61 -6.42
N TYR A 170 0.97 0.35 -6.92
CA TYR A 170 1.67 1.23 -7.86
C TYR A 170 2.12 0.46 -9.10
N GLU A 171 2.21 1.15 -10.24
CA GLU A 171 2.95 0.64 -11.40
C GLU A 171 4.37 0.24 -10.98
N GLY A 172 4.84 -0.91 -11.45
CA GLY A 172 6.08 -1.53 -11.03
C GLY A 172 5.94 -2.47 -9.82
N ASP A 173 4.80 -2.51 -9.13
CA ASP A 173 4.55 -3.50 -8.07
C ASP A 173 4.62 -4.93 -8.61
N ARG A 174 5.34 -5.79 -7.90
CA ARG A 174 5.34 -7.24 -8.19
C ARG A 174 4.19 -7.87 -7.45
N VAL A 175 3.34 -8.59 -8.17
CA VAL A 175 2.13 -9.17 -7.62
C VAL A 175 2.03 -10.66 -7.92
N LYS A 176 1.42 -11.39 -6.98
CA LYS A 176 0.85 -12.72 -7.21
C LYS A 176 -0.67 -12.60 -7.18
N LEU A 177 -1.30 -12.92 -8.28
CA LEU A 177 -2.74 -12.94 -8.45
C LEU A 177 -3.23 -14.37 -8.25
N PHE A 178 -4.22 -14.52 -7.38
CA PHE A 178 -4.86 -15.79 -7.07
C PHE A 178 -6.26 -15.84 -7.69
N PHE A 179 -6.66 -16.98 -8.22
CA PHE A 179 -7.96 -17.18 -8.86
C PHE A 179 -8.65 -18.42 -8.28
N ASP A 180 -9.98 -18.38 -8.24
CA ASP A 180 -10.82 -19.43 -7.66
C ASP A 180 -11.46 -20.34 -8.73
N THR A 181 -11.36 -19.99 -10.01
CA THR A 181 -11.78 -20.85 -11.12
C THR A 181 -10.70 -20.92 -12.21
N ALA A 182 -10.66 -22.05 -12.93
CA ALA A 182 -9.63 -22.31 -13.95
C ALA A 182 -9.66 -21.27 -15.09
N ASP A 183 -10.86 -20.87 -15.49
CA ASP A 183 -11.11 -20.00 -16.65
C ASP A 183 -11.39 -18.55 -16.26
N ALA A 184 -11.32 -18.18 -14.97
CA ALA A 184 -11.50 -16.79 -14.56
C ALA A 184 -10.27 -15.93 -14.85
N ASP A 185 -10.55 -14.75 -15.38
CA ASP A 185 -9.68 -13.56 -15.34
C ASP A 185 -10.03 -12.65 -14.15
N LEU A 186 -10.97 -13.06 -13.30
CA LEU A 186 -11.36 -12.38 -12.07
C LEU A 186 -10.44 -12.78 -10.91
N ILE A 187 -9.74 -11.80 -10.36
CA ILE A 187 -8.82 -11.97 -9.24
C ILE A 187 -9.62 -12.15 -7.94
N SER A 188 -9.27 -13.19 -7.16
CA SER A 188 -9.81 -13.41 -5.82
C SER A 188 -8.97 -12.73 -4.72
N ARG A 189 -7.65 -12.71 -4.91
CA ARG A 189 -6.68 -12.12 -3.99
C ARG A 189 -5.45 -11.64 -4.74
N ILE A 190 -4.95 -10.49 -4.34
CA ILE A 190 -3.68 -9.91 -4.76
C ILE A 190 -2.70 -9.99 -3.60
N GLN A 191 -1.54 -10.56 -3.84
CA GLN A 191 -0.41 -10.48 -2.93
C GLN A 191 0.68 -9.64 -3.57
N VAL A 192 0.89 -8.44 -3.05
CA VAL A 192 2.00 -7.59 -3.43
C VAL A 192 3.25 -8.08 -2.72
N GLU A 193 4.34 -8.21 -3.46
CA GLU A 193 5.66 -8.44 -2.88
C GLU A 193 5.97 -7.28 -1.90
N GLY A 194 6.71 -7.56 -0.83
CA GLY A 194 6.95 -6.59 0.25
C GLY A 194 7.78 -5.37 -0.21
N PRO A 195 8.47 -4.67 0.71
CA PRO A 195 9.30 -3.51 0.34
C PRO A 195 10.41 -3.81 -0.68
N SER A 196 10.69 -5.09 -1.00
CA SER A 196 11.62 -5.53 -2.06
C SER A 196 11.22 -5.11 -3.49
N VAL A 197 10.03 -4.55 -3.69
CA VAL A 197 9.62 -3.96 -4.98
C VAL A 197 10.38 -2.66 -5.26
N GLU A 198 10.58 -1.83 -4.23
CA GLU A 198 11.22 -0.53 -4.40
C GLU A 198 12.71 -0.69 -4.70
N ILE A 199 13.23 0.26 -5.47
CA ILE A 199 14.67 0.30 -5.72
C ILE A 199 15.37 0.68 -4.42
N LYS A 200 16.51 0.05 -4.14
CA LYS A 200 17.35 0.46 -3.01
C LYS A 200 18.13 1.73 -3.33
N GLY A 201 18.51 1.90 -4.60
CA GLY A 201 19.17 3.10 -5.09
C GLY A 201 19.52 3.01 -6.57
N LEU A 202 19.67 4.18 -7.17
CA LEU A 202 20.28 4.37 -8.48
C LEU A 202 21.74 4.78 -8.28
N TYR A 203 22.65 3.98 -8.79
CA TYR A 203 24.09 4.19 -8.65
C TYR A 203 24.73 4.62 -9.96
N LYS A 204 25.83 5.37 -9.82
CA LYS A 204 26.81 5.66 -10.84
C LYS A 204 28.17 5.18 -10.35
N GLY A 205 28.95 4.55 -11.21
CA GLY A 205 30.31 4.12 -10.85
C GLY A 205 31.12 3.70 -12.07
N VAL A 206 32.41 3.46 -11.88
CA VAL A 206 33.32 3.05 -12.96
C VAL A 206 33.55 1.54 -12.90
N ILE A 207 33.34 0.84 -14.01
CA ILE A 207 33.51 -0.62 -14.07
C ILE A 207 34.97 -0.99 -13.81
N ARG A 208 35.24 -1.65 -12.67
CA ARG A 208 36.58 -2.12 -12.31
C ARG A 208 36.85 -3.55 -12.78
N LEU A 209 35.92 -4.45 -12.46
CA LEU A 209 36.03 -5.88 -12.71
C LEU A 209 34.64 -6.46 -12.98
N VAL A 210 34.57 -7.38 -13.93
CA VAL A 210 33.36 -8.16 -14.21
C VAL A 210 33.74 -9.63 -14.19
N ASP A 211 33.08 -10.40 -13.34
CA ASP A 211 33.18 -11.85 -13.27
C ASP A 211 31.91 -12.46 -13.87
N THR A 212 32.00 -12.85 -15.14
CA THR A 212 30.88 -13.42 -15.89
C THR A 212 30.58 -14.88 -15.52
N THR A 213 31.43 -15.50 -14.70
CA THR A 213 31.24 -16.88 -14.23
C THR A 213 30.34 -16.90 -13.00
N SER A 214 30.57 -15.96 -12.07
CA SER A 214 29.75 -15.79 -10.87
C SER A 214 28.68 -14.71 -10.99
N ASP A 215 28.59 -14.03 -12.14
CA ASP A 215 27.70 -12.88 -12.39
C ASP A 215 27.85 -11.78 -11.35
N MET A 216 29.11 -11.41 -11.07
CA MET A 216 29.48 -10.38 -10.11
C MET A 216 30.22 -9.23 -10.78
N ILE A 217 30.00 -8.01 -10.30
CA ILE A 217 30.69 -6.80 -10.76
C ILE A 217 31.27 -6.01 -9.60
N SER A 218 32.39 -5.34 -9.84
CA SER A 218 33.00 -4.37 -8.93
C SER A 218 33.04 -3.01 -9.60
N LEU A 219 32.66 -1.97 -8.85
CA LEU A 219 32.69 -0.57 -9.30
C LEU A 219 33.67 0.24 -8.44
N ASP A 220 34.39 1.17 -9.06
CA ASP A 220 35.15 2.22 -8.38
C ASP A 220 34.36 3.53 -8.40
N ASN A 221 34.63 4.44 -7.44
CA ASN A 221 33.99 5.76 -7.34
C ASN A 221 32.46 5.67 -7.39
N VAL A 222 31.88 4.86 -6.52
CA VAL A 222 30.44 4.65 -6.47
C VAL A 222 29.76 5.88 -5.87
N GLU A 223 28.74 6.36 -6.56
CA GLU A 223 27.87 7.44 -6.13
C GLU A 223 26.41 6.95 -6.22
N MET A 224 25.55 7.38 -5.32
CA MET A 224 24.10 7.18 -5.36
C MET A 224 23.43 8.50 -5.72
N LEU A 225 22.41 8.45 -6.57
CA LEU A 225 21.57 9.62 -6.85
C LEU A 225 20.70 9.90 -5.62
N GLN A 226 20.89 11.07 -5.01
CA GLN A 226 20.11 11.56 -3.87
C GLN A 226 19.87 13.06 -4.04
N ASN A 227 18.64 13.51 -3.84
CA ASN A 227 18.23 14.91 -3.96
C ASN A 227 18.63 15.52 -5.33
N GLY A 228 18.52 14.72 -6.40
CA GLY A 228 18.89 15.13 -7.76
C GLY A 228 20.39 15.28 -8.02
N THR A 229 21.24 14.86 -7.08
CA THR A 229 22.70 14.97 -7.18
C THR A 229 23.38 13.63 -6.90
N TRP A 230 24.58 13.45 -7.45
CA TRP A 230 25.40 12.28 -7.16
C TRP A 230 26.14 12.50 -5.82
N VAL A 231 25.89 11.60 -4.86
CA VAL A 231 26.52 11.62 -3.55
C VAL A 231 27.34 10.34 -3.38
N ALA A 232 28.54 10.44 -2.81
CA ALA A 232 29.41 9.30 -2.58
C ALA A 232 28.67 8.19 -1.80
N ALA A 233 28.77 6.96 -2.28
CA ALA A 233 28.09 5.80 -1.72
C ALA A 233 29.00 4.57 -1.73
N GLU A 234 28.64 3.56 -0.95
CA GLU A 234 29.35 2.29 -0.91
C GLU A 234 28.46 1.16 -1.42
N LEU A 235 29.07 0.30 -2.23
CA LEU A 235 28.53 -1.00 -2.60
C LEU A 235 29.47 -2.09 -2.08
N PRO A 236 28.97 -3.32 -1.84
CA PRO A 236 29.84 -4.47 -1.61
C PRO A 236 30.92 -4.57 -2.70
N VAL A 237 32.15 -4.95 -2.32
CA VAL A 237 33.31 -5.02 -3.24
C VAL A 237 32.99 -5.79 -4.52
N LYS A 238 32.18 -6.84 -4.41
CA LYS A 238 31.54 -7.53 -5.54
C LYS A 238 30.04 -7.54 -5.32
N VAL A 239 29.27 -7.06 -6.29
CA VAL A 239 27.79 -7.06 -6.27
C VAL A 239 27.28 -8.02 -7.34
N PRO A 240 26.31 -8.89 -7.04
CA PRO A 240 25.66 -9.70 -8.05
C PRO A 240 24.84 -8.82 -9.00
N TYR A 241 24.77 -9.17 -10.28
CA TYR A 241 23.97 -8.43 -11.27
C TYR A 241 23.06 -9.34 -12.11
N GLU A 242 22.00 -8.76 -12.66
CA GLU A 242 21.11 -9.42 -13.61
C GLU A 242 21.67 -9.40 -15.04
N ARG A 243 21.79 -10.58 -15.65
CA ARG A 243 22.50 -10.74 -16.93
C ARG A 243 21.68 -10.25 -18.12
N THR A 244 20.36 -10.24 -18.00
CA THR A 244 19.44 -9.96 -19.10
C THR A 244 19.19 -8.47 -19.31
N ASN A 245 19.51 -7.63 -18.32
CA ASN A 245 19.09 -6.24 -18.26
C ASN A 245 20.28 -5.27 -18.33
N ILE A 246 21.15 -5.47 -19.31
CA ILE A 246 22.37 -4.68 -19.49
C ILE A 246 22.31 -4.02 -20.84
N TYR A 247 22.55 -2.72 -20.90
CA TYR A 247 22.41 -1.92 -22.11
C TYR A 247 23.57 -0.94 -22.30
N THR A 248 23.75 -0.47 -23.52
CA THR A 248 24.63 0.66 -23.84
C THR A 248 24.14 1.31 -25.14
N ALA A 249 24.11 2.65 -25.19
CA ALA A 249 23.60 3.41 -26.34
C ALA A 249 22.23 2.91 -26.85
N GLY A 250 21.33 2.60 -25.92
CA GLY A 250 19.97 2.13 -26.20
C GLY A 250 19.84 0.70 -26.73
N ARG A 251 20.90 -0.12 -26.69
CA ARG A 251 20.88 -1.50 -27.19
C ARG A 251 21.24 -2.51 -26.10
N PRO A 252 20.63 -3.72 -26.10
CA PRO A 252 21.03 -4.79 -25.20
C PRO A 252 22.52 -5.14 -25.38
N LEU A 253 23.23 -5.24 -24.27
CA LEU A 253 24.61 -5.67 -24.18
C LEU A 253 24.66 -7.10 -23.65
N ASN A 254 25.28 -8.01 -24.40
CA ASN A 254 25.53 -9.36 -23.89
C ASN A 254 26.40 -9.30 -22.63
N ALA A 255 25.93 -9.88 -21.52
CA ALA A 255 26.65 -9.91 -20.25
C ALA A 255 28.11 -10.38 -20.36
N SER A 256 28.39 -11.31 -21.27
CA SER A 256 29.75 -11.84 -21.51
C SER A 256 30.72 -10.78 -22.03
N ASN A 257 30.20 -9.72 -22.65
CA ASN A 257 30.96 -8.60 -23.20
C ASN A 257 31.15 -7.46 -22.21
N LEU A 258 30.42 -7.42 -21.09
CA LEU A 258 30.49 -6.33 -20.12
C LEU A 258 31.92 -6.11 -19.58
N LYS A 259 32.72 -7.18 -19.49
CA LYS A 259 34.15 -7.13 -19.10
C LYS A 259 35.01 -6.22 -19.99
N TYR A 260 34.61 -5.99 -21.24
CA TYR A 260 35.33 -5.11 -22.18
C TYR A 260 35.05 -3.63 -21.95
N TYR A 261 34.07 -3.30 -21.09
CA TYR A 261 33.73 -1.92 -20.72
C TYR A 261 34.44 -1.48 -19.43
N ARG A 262 35.50 -2.19 -19.02
CA ARG A 262 36.34 -1.78 -17.88
C ARG A 262 36.82 -0.32 -18.06
N GLY A 263 36.66 0.48 -17.01
CA GLY A 263 36.97 1.91 -17.01
C GLY A 263 35.86 2.81 -17.55
N LYS A 264 34.74 2.25 -18.02
CA LYS A 264 33.55 3.03 -18.41
C LYS A 264 32.62 3.27 -17.22
N THR A 265 31.89 4.37 -17.28
CA THR A 265 30.84 4.70 -16.33
C THR A 265 29.63 3.79 -16.55
N LEU A 266 29.04 3.33 -15.46
CA LEU A 266 27.85 2.51 -15.42
C LEU A 266 26.80 3.21 -14.55
N TYR A 267 25.58 3.33 -15.05
CA TYR A 267 24.40 3.52 -14.23
C TYR A 267 23.80 2.18 -13.88
N ALA A 268 23.42 1.98 -12.62
CA ALA A 268 22.83 0.74 -12.17
C ALA A 268 21.73 0.97 -11.14
N VAL A 269 20.56 0.37 -11.36
CA VAL A 269 19.53 0.28 -10.33
C VAL A 269 19.78 -0.97 -9.51
N SER A 270 19.74 -0.82 -8.19
CA SER A 270 19.83 -1.92 -7.23
C SER A 270 18.48 -2.22 -6.59
N ARG A 271 18.34 -3.45 -6.14
CA ARG A 271 17.25 -3.90 -5.27
C ARG A 271 17.80 -4.82 -4.19
N GLU A 272 17.03 -5.01 -3.13
CA GLU A 272 17.32 -6.02 -2.13
C GLU A 272 16.54 -7.31 -2.42
N VAL A 273 17.28 -8.42 -2.54
CA VAL A 273 16.74 -9.75 -2.79
C VAL A 273 17.28 -10.69 -1.72
N PHE A 274 16.39 -11.22 -0.87
CA PHE A 274 16.75 -12.07 0.28
C PHE A 274 17.81 -11.43 1.21
N GLY A 275 17.68 -10.13 1.49
CA GLY A 275 18.61 -9.37 2.36
C GLY A 275 19.96 -9.10 1.72
N ARG A 276 20.11 -9.31 0.40
CA ARG A 276 21.33 -9.01 -0.35
C ARG A 276 21.03 -8.07 -1.50
N GLU A 277 21.87 -7.07 -1.64
CA GLU A 277 21.77 -6.11 -2.73
C GLU A 277 22.22 -6.73 -4.06
N ARG A 278 21.43 -6.52 -5.11
CA ARG A 278 21.66 -7.00 -6.47
C ARG A 278 21.38 -5.88 -7.46
N LEU A 279 22.23 -5.74 -8.48
CA LEU A 279 21.99 -4.81 -9.59
C LEU A 279 20.99 -5.43 -10.57
N ASP A 280 19.86 -4.78 -10.78
CA ASP A 280 18.71 -5.31 -11.51
C ASP A 280 18.66 -4.84 -12.97
N LYS A 281 19.07 -3.59 -13.24
CA LYS A 281 19.19 -3.02 -14.58
C LYS A 281 20.40 -2.11 -14.65
N MET A 282 21.16 -2.22 -15.74
CA MET A 282 22.44 -1.53 -15.91
C MET A 282 22.55 -0.89 -17.29
N VAL A 283 23.06 0.33 -17.36
CA VAL A 283 23.35 1.04 -18.60
C VAL A 283 24.79 1.55 -18.57
N VAL A 284 25.60 1.12 -19.53
CA VAL A 284 26.97 1.60 -19.70
C VAL A 284 26.95 2.88 -20.53
N LEU A 285 27.40 3.98 -19.92
CA LEU A 285 27.52 5.27 -20.59
C LEU A 285 28.54 5.16 -21.73
N ASN A 286 28.10 5.47 -22.95
CA ASN A 286 28.92 5.34 -24.16
C ASN A 286 29.72 6.63 -24.44
N GLN A 287 29.08 7.80 -24.34
CA GLN A 287 29.69 9.11 -24.64
C GLN A 287 29.81 9.99 -23.40
N TYR A 288 28.97 11.03 -23.30
CA TYR A 288 29.03 12.07 -22.27
C TYR A 288 27.67 12.17 -21.59
N GLU A 289 27.68 12.38 -20.28
CA GLU A 289 26.49 12.58 -19.49
C GLU A 289 25.95 14.01 -19.67
N ALA A 290 24.64 14.12 -19.89
CA ALA A 290 23.88 15.36 -19.80
C ALA A 290 22.67 15.15 -18.89
N SER A 291 22.35 16.14 -18.04
CA SER A 291 21.19 16.09 -17.14
C SER A 291 20.14 17.12 -17.53
N TYR A 292 18.88 16.74 -17.44
CA TYR A 292 17.72 17.57 -17.74
C TYR A 292 16.68 17.42 -16.62
N GLN A 293 16.12 18.53 -16.15
CA GLN A 293 14.99 18.53 -15.23
C GLN A 293 13.86 19.37 -15.82
N GLU A 294 12.94 18.68 -16.48
CA GLU A 294 11.92 19.29 -17.35
C GLU A 294 10.61 18.51 -17.30
N LYS A 295 9.56 19.11 -17.86
CA LYS A 295 8.30 18.43 -18.12
C LYS A 295 8.34 17.77 -19.50
N ILE A 296 7.70 16.61 -19.66
CA ILE A 296 7.47 15.98 -20.96
C ILE A 296 6.28 16.68 -21.62
N ASP A 297 6.52 17.32 -22.76
CA ASP A 297 5.48 17.97 -23.55
C ASP A 297 4.81 16.97 -24.50
N ASN A 298 5.57 16.02 -25.05
CA ASN A 298 5.04 15.04 -25.99
C ASN A 298 5.90 13.76 -26.02
N ILE A 299 5.25 12.63 -26.31
CA ILE A 299 5.92 11.34 -26.52
C ILE A 299 5.54 10.78 -27.88
N ASN A 300 6.53 10.60 -28.74
CA ASN A 300 6.37 9.86 -29.99
C ASN A 300 6.79 8.40 -29.78
N TRP A 301 5.79 7.53 -29.55
CA TRP A 301 6.00 6.10 -29.35
C TRP A 301 6.51 5.35 -30.60
N TYR A 302 6.25 5.88 -31.81
CA TYR A 302 6.74 5.25 -33.04
C TYR A 302 8.26 5.42 -33.19
N THR A 303 8.79 6.58 -32.81
CA THR A 303 10.23 6.87 -32.87
C THR A 303 10.93 6.72 -31.52
N GLU A 304 10.20 6.39 -30.46
CA GLU A 304 10.67 6.38 -29.06
C GLU A 304 11.41 7.66 -28.69
N ALA A 305 10.78 8.80 -28.95
CA ALA A 305 11.34 10.13 -28.65
C ALA A 305 10.41 10.90 -27.72
N LEU A 306 10.98 11.55 -26.71
CA LEU A 306 10.30 12.49 -25.83
C LEU A 306 10.75 13.90 -26.17
N GLU A 307 9.79 14.82 -26.25
CA GLU A 307 10.01 16.26 -26.35
C GLU A 307 9.76 16.86 -24.96
N MET A 308 10.72 17.67 -24.49
CA MET A 308 10.65 18.30 -23.17
C MET A 308 10.26 19.78 -23.30
N SER A 309 9.76 20.37 -22.22
CA SER A 309 9.34 21.79 -22.11
C SER A 309 10.38 22.83 -22.48
N ASN A 310 11.66 22.44 -22.60
CA ASN A 310 12.74 23.30 -23.08
C ASN A 310 13.02 23.15 -24.60
N ASN A 311 12.12 22.50 -25.34
CA ASN A 311 12.21 22.17 -26.76
C ASN A 311 13.41 21.27 -27.13
N LYS A 312 13.93 20.49 -26.17
CA LYS A 312 14.95 19.47 -26.45
C LYS A 312 14.29 18.10 -26.50
N ASN A 313 14.85 17.26 -27.36
CA ASN A 313 14.37 15.89 -27.55
C ASN A 313 15.38 14.89 -26.99
N LEU A 314 14.88 13.87 -26.33
CA LEU A 314 15.65 12.67 -25.97
C LEU A 314 15.01 11.47 -26.65
N SER A 315 15.83 10.59 -27.20
CA SER A 315 15.35 9.24 -27.51
C SER A 315 15.35 8.40 -26.22
N PHE A 316 14.45 7.45 -26.12
CA PHE A 316 14.40 6.47 -25.04
C PHE A 316 14.12 5.09 -25.64
N ASN A 317 14.24 4.02 -24.86
CA ASN A 317 14.08 2.65 -25.35
C ASN A 317 13.92 1.67 -24.17
N ASP A 318 13.83 0.38 -24.46
CA ASP A 318 13.74 -0.68 -23.44
C ASP A 318 14.97 -0.72 -22.51
N GLY A 319 16.10 -0.16 -22.92
CA GLY A 319 17.31 -0.02 -22.10
C GLY A 319 17.28 1.14 -21.12
N THR A 320 16.43 2.15 -21.31
CA THR A 320 16.30 3.28 -20.40
C THR A 320 15.86 2.80 -19.02
N ILE A 321 16.60 3.17 -17.98
CA ILE A 321 16.21 2.95 -16.58
C ILE A 321 15.11 3.96 -16.25
N ILE A 322 13.90 3.50 -15.96
CA ILE A 322 12.79 4.40 -15.65
C ILE A 322 12.33 4.14 -14.23
N ILE A 323 12.37 5.17 -13.40
CA ILE A 323 12.02 5.12 -11.99
C ILE A 323 10.78 5.97 -11.79
N LYS A 324 9.67 5.36 -11.36
CA LYS A 324 8.40 6.04 -11.04
C LYS A 324 7.93 5.53 -9.70
N SER A 325 7.57 6.45 -8.79
CA SER A 325 7.14 6.12 -7.43
C SER A 325 8.09 5.13 -6.72
N GLY A 326 9.40 5.28 -6.92
CA GLY A 326 10.44 4.48 -6.26
C GLY A 326 10.63 3.08 -6.85
N ARG A 327 9.94 2.77 -7.95
CA ARG A 327 9.95 1.47 -8.59
C ARG A 327 10.59 1.59 -9.96
N LEU A 328 11.35 0.57 -10.34
CA LEU A 328 11.82 0.44 -11.72
C LEU A 328 10.65 -0.08 -12.56
N VAL A 329 10.21 0.74 -13.52
CA VAL A 329 9.07 0.51 -14.41
C VAL A 329 9.55 0.37 -15.86
N ASP A 330 8.66 -0.07 -16.75
CA ASP A 330 8.92 -0.11 -18.19
C ASP A 330 8.69 1.26 -18.85
N LYS A 331 9.01 1.37 -20.15
CA LYS A 331 8.91 2.63 -20.88
C LYS A 331 7.51 3.17 -21.05
N TYR A 332 6.48 2.31 -21.01
CA TYR A 332 5.09 2.68 -21.19
C TYR A 332 4.49 3.34 -19.94
N ALA A 333 5.19 3.30 -18.81
CA ALA A 333 4.84 4.06 -17.61
C ALA A 333 5.11 5.58 -17.73
N LEU A 334 5.82 6.01 -18.77
CA LEU A 334 6.04 7.42 -19.08
C LEU A 334 4.79 8.02 -19.72
N ASN A 335 4.35 9.13 -19.16
CA ASN A 335 3.18 9.87 -19.63
C ASN A 335 3.58 11.26 -20.08
N GLN A 336 2.77 11.83 -20.99
CA GLN A 336 2.81 13.26 -21.25
C GLN A 336 2.53 14.03 -19.94
N GLU A 337 3.05 15.25 -19.84
CA GLU A 337 2.95 16.12 -18.67
C GLU A 337 3.71 15.61 -17.42
N ALA A 338 4.44 14.51 -17.52
CA ALA A 338 5.32 14.06 -16.45
C ALA A 338 6.53 14.99 -16.32
N ASP A 339 6.77 15.46 -15.10
CA ASP A 339 7.99 16.10 -14.66
C ASP A 339 9.06 15.04 -14.40
N ILE A 340 10.21 15.21 -15.02
CA ILE A 340 11.28 14.22 -15.01
C ILE A 340 12.63 14.83 -14.64
N LEU A 341 13.48 13.99 -14.04
CA LEU A 341 14.92 14.13 -14.09
C LEU A 341 15.46 13.08 -15.07
N ALA A 342 16.00 13.52 -16.19
CA ALA A 342 16.59 12.64 -17.20
C ALA A 342 18.12 12.76 -17.23
N LEU A 343 18.79 11.61 -17.22
CA LEU A 343 20.23 11.50 -17.48
C LEU A 343 20.42 10.88 -18.85
N ALA A 344 21.06 11.62 -19.75
CA ALA A 344 21.21 11.25 -21.14
C ALA A 344 22.66 10.99 -21.51
N ASP A 345 22.85 10.07 -22.44
CA ASP A 345 24.08 9.78 -23.16
C ASP A 345 24.12 10.57 -24.47
N GLY A 346 25.12 11.45 -24.60
CA GLY A 346 25.38 12.23 -25.80
C GLY A 346 24.87 13.68 -25.71
N ARG A 347 24.72 14.33 -26.87
CA ARG A 347 24.35 15.76 -26.95
C ARG A 347 23.43 16.05 -28.13
N GLY A 348 22.63 17.10 -28.00
CA GLY A 348 21.71 17.57 -29.05
C GLY A 348 20.64 16.53 -29.38
N GLY A 349 20.12 16.55 -30.62
CA GLY A 349 19.04 15.65 -31.05
C GLY A 349 19.41 14.17 -31.19
N ALA A 350 20.63 13.77 -30.82
CA ALA A 350 21.08 12.38 -30.77
C ALA A 350 21.24 11.86 -29.33
N ALA A 351 20.82 12.65 -28.33
CA ALA A 351 20.88 12.24 -26.94
C ALA A 351 19.89 11.10 -26.66
N VAL A 352 20.35 10.08 -25.95
CA VAL A 352 19.56 8.93 -25.53
C VAL A 352 19.40 8.99 -24.01
N ALA A 353 18.18 8.93 -23.50
CA ALA A 353 17.95 8.84 -22.06
C ALA A 353 18.41 7.46 -21.56
N ASP A 354 19.45 7.46 -20.72
CA ASP A 354 19.90 6.27 -19.99
C ASP A 354 19.08 6.07 -18.72
N VAL A 355 18.69 7.18 -18.08
CA VAL A 355 17.85 7.19 -16.88
C VAL A 355 16.75 8.25 -17.03
N VAL A 356 15.53 7.92 -16.61
CA VAL A 356 14.42 8.87 -16.41
C VAL A 356 13.79 8.60 -15.04
N CYS A 357 13.90 9.57 -14.13
CA CYS A 357 13.18 9.55 -12.86
C CYS A 357 11.93 10.43 -13.00
N VAL A 358 10.74 9.85 -12.85
CA VAL A 358 9.48 10.58 -12.78
C VAL A 358 9.34 11.20 -11.39
N LEU A 359 9.19 12.51 -11.34
CA LEU A 359 9.14 13.31 -10.12
C LEU A 359 7.70 13.54 -9.63
N ASN A 360 6.70 13.33 -10.48
CA ASN A 360 5.30 13.50 -10.11
C ASN A 360 4.88 12.42 -9.13
N GLU A 361 4.30 12.87 -8.03
CA GLU A 361 3.53 12.02 -7.14
C GLU A 361 2.20 12.73 -6.94
N ASN A 362 1.16 12.21 -7.57
CA ASN A 362 -0.18 12.76 -7.45
C ASN A 362 -0.87 12.17 -6.22
N LEU A 363 -1.86 12.90 -5.69
CA LEU A 363 -2.75 12.41 -4.64
C LEU A 363 -3.43 11.09 -5.06
N ASN A 364 -3.80 11.01 -6.35
CA ASN A 364 -4.30 9.80 -7.00
C ASN A 364 -3.19 9.19 -7.86
N ASN A 365 -2.61 8.10 -7.39
CA ASN A 365 -1.52 7.33 -8.02
C ASN A 365 -2.02 6.20 -8.93
N SER A 366 -3.32 5.93 -8.93
CA SER A 366 -3.99 4.93 -9.75
C SER A 366 -5.40 5.39 -10.11
N GLY A 367 -6.08 4.68 -11.01
CA GLY A 367 -7.52 4.86 -11.25
C GLY A 367 -8.41 4.28 -10.15
N ILE A 368 -7.85 3.85 -9.01
CA ILE A 368 -8.58 3.26 -7.89
C ILE A 368 -8.63 4.26 -6.73
N GLY A 369 -9.83 4.49 -6.22
CA GLY A 369 -10.11 5.53 -5.23
C GLY A 369 -10.28 6.89 -5.90
N GLU A 370 -11.07 7.76 -5.27
CA GLU A 370 -11.29 9.12 -5.75
C GLU A 370 -10.88 10.09 -4.65
N HIS A 371 -9.58 10.27 -4.46
CA HIS A 371 -9.13 11.09 -3.34
C HIS A 371 -9.08 12.57 -3.67
N TYR A 372 -9.62 13.38 -2.76
CA TYR A 372 -9.57 14.83 -2.83
C TYR A 372 -9.00 15.40 -1.53
N LEU A 373 -8.48 16.63 -1.64
CA LEU A 373 -8.07 17.42 -0.49
C LEU A 373 -8.80 18.75 -0.55
N TYR A 374 -9.55 19.04 0.51
CA TYR A 374 -10.27 20.29 0.68
C TYR A 374 -9.68 21.13 1.81
N ALA A 375 -9.80 22.45 1.69
CA ALA A 375 -9.58 23.38 2.77
C ALA A 375 -10.72 24.41 2.80
N GLY A 376 -11.34 24.67 3.95
CA GLY A 376 -12.49 25.59 3.98
C GLY A 376 -13.01 25.86 5.38
N ARG A 377 -14.00 26.76 5.46
CA ARG A 377 -14.73 27.06 6.69
C ARG A 377 -15.80 26.00 6.92
N LEU A 378 -15.92 25.49 8.15
CA LEU A 378 -16.98 24.58 8.56
C LEU A 378 -18.25 25.41 8.82
N ASP A 379 -19.17 25.44 7.86
CA ASP A 379 -20.41 26.23 7.94
C ASP A 379 -21.49 25.48 8.73
N LYS A 380 -21.58 24.17 8.52
CA LYS A 380 -22.60 23.35 9.18
C LYS A 380 -22.11 21.94 9.46
N ILE A 381 -22.50 21.44 10.64
CA ILE A 381 -22.24 20.05 11.04
C ILE A 381 -23.56 19.46 11.52
N VAL A 382 -24.00 18.39 10.87
CA VAL A 382 -25.15 17.57 11.26
C VAL A 382 -24.74 16.11 11.31
N GLU A 383 -25.66 15.22 11.70
CA GLU A 383 -25.36 13.79 11.81
C GLU A 383 -24.82 13.24 10.48
N ASN A 384 -23.58 12.73 10.51
CA ASN A 384 -22.83 12.16 9.39
C ASN A 384 -22.52 13.10 8.21
N GLN A 385 -22.70 14.42 8.36
CA GLN A 385 -22.45 15.38 7.29
C GLN A 385 -21.82 16.68 7.80
N VAL A 386 -20.80 17.14 7.07
CA VAL A 386 -20.21 18.48 7.18
C VAL A 386 -20.47 19.25 5.89
N GLU A 387 -20.80 20.52 6.01
CA GLU A 387 -20.85 21.48 4.90
C GLU A 387 -19.69 22.45 5.03
N LEU A 388 -18.88 22.55 3.97
CA LEU A 388 -17.87 23.58 3.81
C LEU A 388 -18.44 24.76 3.03
N ASP A 389 -18.04 25.97 3.40
CA ASP A 389 -18.32 27.21 2.67
C ASP A 389 -17.02 27.93 2.27
N ASP A 390 -17.08 28.70 1.18
CA ASP A 390 -15.94 29.42 0.57
C ASP A 390 -14.65 28.57 0.54
N PHE A 391 -14.78 27.34 0.05
CA PHE A 391 -13.75 26.31 0.17
C PHE A 391 -12.75 26.31 -0.99
N TYR A 392 -11.69 25.52 -0.79
CA TYR A 392 -10.66 25.24 -1.76
C TYR A 392 -10.61 23.75 -2.02
N CYS A 393 -10.47 23.35 -3.28
CA CYS A 393 -10.17 21.99 -3.68
C CYS A 393 -8.75 21.93 -4.25
N LEU A 394 -7.98 20.91 -3.90
CA LEU A 394 -6.67 20.69 -4.48
C LEU A 394 -6.80 19.96 -5.82
N GLU A 395 -6.59 20.69 -6.92
CA GLU A 395 -6.61 20.16 -8.28
C GLU A 395 -5.20 20.22 -8.86
N GLU A 396 -4.67 19.08 -9.34
CA GLU A 396 -3.31 18.98 -9.89
C GLU A 396 -2.22 19.62 -9.00
N ASN A 397 -2.34 19.40 -7.68
CA ASN A 397 -1.43 19.94 -6.66
C ASN A 397 -1.52 21.47 -6.46
N LYS A 398 -2.55 22.12 -6.99
CA LYS A 398 -2.83 23.55 -6.84
C LYS A 398 -4.19 23.77 -6.15
N TRP A 399 -4.26 24.76 -5.28
CA TRP A 399 -5.52 25.16 -4.68
C TRP A 399 -6.40 25.93 -5.67
N VAL A 400 -7.64 25.47 -5.83
CA VAL A 400 -8.69 26.12 -6.61
C VAL A 400 -9.76 26.61 -5.64
N SER A 401 -9.98 27.94 -5.60
CA SER A 401 -11.01 28.56 -4.76
C SER A 401 -12.38 28.42 -5.41
N LEU A 402 -13.35 27.96 -4.64
CA LEU A 402 -14.74 27.74 -5.03
C LEU A 402 -15.64 28.49 -4.04
N LYS A 403 -16.40 29.46 -4.55
CA LYS A 403 -17.37 30.25 -3.77
C LYS A 403 -18.74 29.60 -3.81
N ASP A 404 -18.82 28.42 -3.23
CA ASP A 404 -20.01 27.58 -3.17
C ASP A 404 -19.95 26.76 -1.87
N SER A 405 -21.03 26.03 -1.58
CA SER A 405 -21.00 25.05 -0.50
C SER A 405 -20.64 23.65 -0.99
N LYS A 406 -19.99 22.87 -0.12
CA LYS A 406 -19.63 21.47 -0.40
C LYS A 406 -20.05 20.58 0.75
N GLU A 407 -20.97 19.67 0.46
CA GLU A 407 -21.35 18.61 1.37
C GLU A 407 -20.33 17.47 1.32
N LEU A 408 -19.90 17.02 2.49
CA LEU A 408 -19.01 15.89 2.71
C LEU A 408 -19.54 15.04 3.87
N TYR A 409 -19.24 13.75 3.87
CA TYR A 409 -19.83 12.78 4.80
C TYR A 409 -18.78 12.21 5.73
N TYR A 410 -19.02 12.27 7.04
CA TYR A 410 -18.16 11.64 8.05
C TYR A 410 -18.89 10.49 8.73
N ASP A 411 -18.12 9.56 9.28
CA ASP A 411 -18.64 8.42 10.03
C ASP A 411 -17.78 8.15 11.28
N ASN A 412 -17.96 6.98 11.90
CA ASN A 412 -17.20 6.60 13.09
C ASN A 412 -15.75 6.21 12.80
N ASP A 413 -15.42 5.92 11.53
CA ASP A 413 -14.09 5.56 11.08
C ASP A 413 -13.34 6.78 10.51
N THR A 414 -14.00 7.94 10.41
CA THR A 414 -13.35 9.21 10.06
C THR A 414 -12.37 9.63 11.14
N ALA A 415 -11.11 9.83 10.77
CA ALA A 415 -10.10 10.34 11.67
C ALA A 415 -10.18 11.87 11.77
N ILE A 416 -10.38 12.42 12.98
CA ILE A 416 -10.50 13.87 13.18
C ILE A 416 -9.47 14.32 14.21
N ILE A 417 -8.66 15.34 13.87
CA ILE A 417 -7.62 15.90 14.73
C ILE A 417 -7.86 17.39 14.95
N ASN A 418 -7.70 17.84 16.19
CA ASN A 418 -7.58 19.26 16.51
C ASN A 418 -6.16 19.75 16.21
N LEU A 419 -5.96 20.49 15.13
CA LEU A 419 -4.62 20.95 14.69
C LEU A 419 -3.99 21.99 15.64
N LYS A 420 -4.74 22.48 16.64
CA LYS A 420 -4.22 23.38 17.68
C LYS A 420 -3.63 22.62 18.87
N THR A 421 -4.21 21.46 19.22
CA THR A 421 -3.81 20.69 20.42
C THR A 421 -3.19 19.33 20.09
N GLY A 422 -3.33 18.86 18.85
CA GLY A 422 -2.94 17.51 18.40
C GLY A 422 -3.89 16.41 18.87
N GLU A 423 -4.95 16.74 19.62
CA GLU A 423 -5.84 15.75 20.21
C GLU A 423 -6.85 15.22 19.18
N PRO A 424 -7.16 13.91 19.19
CA PRO A 424 -8.20 13.35 18.37
C PRO A 424 -9.59 13.80 18.84
N ILE A 425 -10.48 14.07 17.90
CA ILE A 425 -11.87 14.45 18.11
C ILE A 425 -12.75 13.27 17.70
N SER A 426 -13.73 12.90 18.54
CA SER A 426 -14.72 11.88 18.15
C SER A 426 -15.81 12.47 17.26
N SER A 427 -16.43 11.67 16.39
CA SER A 427 -17.57 12.11 15.56
C SER A 427 -18.72 12.69 16.40
N ARG A 428 -18.91 12.18 17.63
CA ARG A 428 -19.87 12.72 18.59
C ARG A 428 -19.46 14.08 19.14
N GLU A 429 -18.18 14.28 19.43
CA GLU A 429 -17.66 15.57 19.87
C GLU A 429 -17.75 16.61 18.75
N LEU A 430 -17.38 16.24 17.52
CA LEU A 430 -17.54 17.09 16.34
C LEU A 430 -18.99 17.61 16.21
N LEU A 431 -19.97 16.71 16.31
CA LEU A 431 -21.40 17.04 16.18
C LEU A 431 -21.93 17.95 17.30
N ASN A 432 -21.42 17.80 18.54
CA ASN A 432 -21.93 18.54 19.71
C ASN A 432 -21.06 19.74 20.10
N GLY A 433 -19.92 19.93 19.43
CA GLY A 433 -18.95 20.98 19.70
C GLY A 433 -19.22 22.26 18.92
N ASN A 434 -18.51 23.33 19.28
CA ASN A 434 -18.61 24.64 18.65
C ASN A 434 -17.63 24.79 17.48
N TYR A 435 -17.69 23.87 16.52
CA TYR A 435 -16.84 23.89 15.32
C TYR A 435 -17.48 24.60 14.13
N ALA A 436 -18.81 24.59 14.06
CA ALA A 436 -19.64 25.36 13.13
C ALA A 436 -20.77 25.99 13.95
N VAL A 437 -20.92 27.32 13.91
CA VAL A 437 -21.81 28.07 14.80
C VAL A 437 -22.59 29.14 14.05
N ASP A 438 -23.79 29.45 14.53
CA ASP A 438 -24.53 30.62 14.01
C ASP A 438 -23.91 31.91 14.55
N GLU A 439 -22.98 32.49 13.77
CA GLU A 439 -22.22 33.70 14.13
C GLU A 439 -23.10 34.93 14.40
N ASP A 440 -24.36 34.93 13.95
CA ASP A 440 -25.33 36.00 14.20
C ASP A 440 -26.07 35.86 15.55
N SER A 441 -25.86 34.76 16.29
CA SER A 441 -26.56 34.49 17.54
C SER A 441 -25.95 35.21 18.76
N ASP A 442 -26.81 35.64 19.69
CA ASP A 442 -26.38 36.26 20.96
C ASP A 442 -25.42 35.34 21.75
N TYR A 443 -25.67 34.03 21.73
CA TYR A 443 -24.81 33.05 22.40
C TYR A 443 -23.38 33.06 21.84
N VAL A 444 -23.21 33.10 20.51
CA VAL A 444 -21.90 33.13 19.86
C VAL A 444 -21.17 34.44 20.16
N SER A 445 -21.87 35.56 20.08
CA SER A 445 -21.33 36.88 20.43
C SER A 445 -20.84 36.94 21.89
N ASP A 446 -21.65 36.46 22.84
CA ASP A 446 -21.31 36.44 24.27
C ASP A 446 -20.12 35.53 24.61
N HIS A 447 -19.91 34.48 23.83
CA HIS A 447 -18.83 33.49 24.04
C HIS A 447 -17.64 33.68 23.08
N ASN A 448 -17.67 34.69 22.20
CA ASN A 448 -16.66 34.97 21.20
C ASN A 448 -16.28 33.71 20.38
N LEU A 449 -17.32 33.01 19.91
CA LEU A 449 -17.20 31.85 19.04
C LEU A 449 -17.16 32.29 17.57
N ALA A 450 -16.62 31.44 16.72
CA ALA A 450 -16.58 31.61 15.27
C ALA A 450 -16.44 30.23 14.64
N ASP A 451 -16.77 30.12 13.37
CA ASP A 451 -16.58 28.88 12.62
C ASP A 451 -15.11 28.49 12.59
N TRP A 452 -14.87 27.19 12.70
CA TRP A 452 -13.55 26.61 12.52
C TRP A 452 -13.28 26.35 11.04
N PHE A 453 -12.02 26.13 10.74
CA PHE A 453 -11.52 25.81 9.41
C PHE A 453 -10.97 24.39 9.42
N ALA A 454 -11.11 23.70 8.30
CA ALA A 454 -10.70 22.31 8.17
C ALA A 454 -9.80 22.07 6.95
N TYR A 455 -8.87 21.13 7.08
CA TYR A 455 -8.22 20.42 5.98
C TYR A 455 -8.81 19.01 5.93
N ILE A 456 -9.43 18.64 4.81
CA ILE A 456 -10.22 17.42 4.70
C ILE A 456 -9.70 16.56 3.55
N TYR A 457 -9.21 15.36 3.89
CA TYR A 457 -8.86 14.32 2.95
C TYR A 457 -10.04 13.35 2.79
N THR A 458 -10.42 13.05 1.55
CA THR A 458 -11.62 12.25 1.24
C THR A 458 -11.32 11.08 0.31
N ASP A 459 -12.26 10.14 0.25
CA ASP A 459 -12.45 9.18 -0.83
C ASP A 459 -13.88 9.36 -1.37
N GLY A 460 -14.00 9.85 -2.60
CA GLY A 460 -15.19 10.52 -3.10
C GLY A 460 -15.59 11.67 -2.17
N ASP A 461 -16.85 11.66 -1.74
CA ASP A 461 -17.39 12.63 -0.77
C ASP A 461 -17.28 12.16 0.70
N ARG A 462 -16.72 10.96 0.95
CA ARG A 462 -16.53 10.44 2.31
C ARG A 462 -15.23 10.96 2.89
N ILE A 463 -15.30 11.57 4.06
CA ILE A 463 -14.16 12.05 4.82
C ILE A 463 -13.42 10.87 5.44
N THR A 464 -12.15 10.69 5.06
CA THR A 464 -11.25 9.69 5.63
C THR A 464 -10.45 10.29 6.78
N ALA A 465 -9.94 11.51 6.59
CA ALA A 465 -9.22 12.25 7.63
C ALA A 465 -9.51 13.75 7.56
N MET A 466 -9.62 14.40 8.71
CA MET A 466 -9.89 15.82 8.84
C MET A 466 -9.06 16.44 9.97
N GLY A 467 -8.39 17.54 9.68
CA GLY A 467 -7.75 18.39 10.68
C GLY A 467 -8.53 19.69 10.83
N VAL A 468 -8.96 20.05 12.04
CA VAL A 468 -9.73 21.28 12.32
C VAL A 468 -8.93 22.27 13.15
N GLN A 469 -9.10 23.57 12.89
CA GLN A 469 -8.47 24.66 13.62
C GLN A 469 -9.34 25.92 13.66
N PRO A 470 -9.24 26.76 14.71
CA PRO A 470 -10.11 27.93 14.89
C PRO A 470 -9.80 29.12 13.97
N LYS A 471 -8.74 29.06 13.16
CA LYS A 471 -8.32 30.17 12.29
C LYS A 471 -7.91 29.64 10.92
N ALA A 472 -8.28 30.36 9.87
CA ALA A 472 -7.81 30.10 8.52
C ALA A 472 -6.29 30.34 8.42
N ASP A 473 -5.59 29.47 7.70
CA ASP A 473 -4.24 29.77 7.23
C ASP A 473 -4.28 30.45 5.87
N SER A 474 -3.16 31.06 5.48
CA SER A 474 -3.00 31.56 4.12
C SER A 474 -2.78 30.39 3.16
N ILE A 475 -3.73 30.14 2.28
CA ILE A 475 -3.60 29.11 1.24
C ILE A 475 -2.37 29.38 0.34
N LEU A 476 -1.99 30.65 0.15
CA LEU A 476 -0.86 31.06 -0.70
C LEU A 476 0.52 30.70 -0.13
N SER A 477 0.65 30.44 1.17
CA SER A 477 1.93 30.01 1.77
C SER A 477 2.11 28.49 1.75
N GLN A 478 1.02 27.76 1.49
CA GLN A 478 1.03 26.32 1.51
C GLN A 478 1.76 25.72 0.32
N ARG A 479 2.34 24.55 0.54
CA ARG A 479 3.05 23.79 -0.47
C ARG A 479 2.65 22.34 -0.42
N ILE A 480 2.54 21.77 -1.61
CA ILE A 480 2.51 20.33 -1.79
C ILE A 480 3.95 19.85 -1.94
N THR A 481 4.33 18.87 -1.13
CA THR A 481 5.65 18.25 -1.16
C THR A 481 5.52 16.73 -1.24
N SER A 482 6.29 16.12 -2.13
CA SER A 482 6.48 14.66 -2.19
C SER A 482 7.91 14.31 -1.86
N GLY A 483 8.16 13.10 -1.35
CA GLY A 483 9.50 12.56 -1.20
C GLY A 483 9.52 11.25 -0.44
N THR A 484 10.67 10.88 0.11
CA THR A 484 10.85 9.67 0.92
C THR A 484 11.39 10.03 2.29
N ILE A 485 10.81 9.47 3.35
CA ILE A 485 11.31 9.68 4.72
C ILE A 485 12.72 9.13 4.81
N GLU A 486 13.66 10.00 5.17
CA GLU A 486 15.05 9.66 5.47
C GLU A 486 15.20 9.32 6.96
N LYS A 487 14.58 10.15 7.82
CA LYS A 487 14.72 10.04 9.26
C LYS A 487 13.54 10.68 10.00
N LEU A 488 13.19 10.14 11.16
CA LEU A 488 12.32 10.75 12.16
C LEU A 488 13.10 11.03 13.43
N GLU A 489 12.86 12.18 14.04
CA GLU A 489 13.50 12.63 15.27
C GLU A 489 12.52 13.40 16.13
N GLU A 490 12.51 13.14 17.43
CA GLU A 490 11.83 13.98 18.41
C GLU A 490 12.79 15.10 18.84
N ASP A 491 12.38 16.34 18.60
CA ASP A 491 13.12 17.55 18.96
C ASP A 491 12.50 18.17 20.21
N GLU A 492 13.35 18.56 21.17
CA GLU A 492 12.91 19.10 22.46
C GLU A 492 12.06 20.39 22.36
N GLN A 493 12.19 21.16 21.27
CA GLN A 493 11.53 22.45 21.11
C GLN A 493 10.30 22.41 20.21
N VAL A 494 10.31 21.53 19.20
CA VAL A 494 9.28 21.51 18.14
C VAL A 494 8.59 20.16 17.98
N GLY A 495 8.82 19.24 18.90
CA GLY A 495 8.23 17.91 18.90
C GLY A 495 8.77 17.03 17.78
N TRP A 496 7.93 16.14 17.27
CA TRP A 496 8.32 15.24 16.19
C TRP A 496 8.68 16.01 14.92
N THR A 497 9.82 15.66 14.34
CA THR A 497 10.30 16.17 13.06
C THR A 497 10.62 15.02 12.11
N VAL A 498 10.41 15.28 10.82
CA VAL A 498 10.68 14.36 9.73
C VAL A 498 11.68 15.00 8.76
N SER A 499 12.71 14.26 8.39
CA SER A 499 13.60 14.57 7.27
C SER A 499 13.13 13.78 6.06
N VAL A 500 12.85 14.47 4.96
CA VAL A 500 12.39 13.88 3.70
C VAL A 500 13.44 14.13 2.62
N ARG A 501 14.03 13.05 2.11
CA ARG A 501 14.96 13.07 0.97
C ARG A 501 14.22 12.91 -0.35
N ASP A 502 14.91 13.19 -1.43
CA ASP A 502 14.40 13.23 -2.80
C ASP A 502 13.12 14.08 -2.89
N ALA A 503 13.07 15.11 -2.03
CA ALA A 503 11.88 15.91 -1.86
C ALA A 503 11.65 16.78 -3.09
N SER A 504 10.41 16.92 -3.53
CA SER A 504 10.01 17.85 -4.59
C SER A 504 8.86 18.70 -4.11
N ASP A 505 8.90 20.00 -4.38
CA ASP A 505 7.75 20.89 -4.17
C ASP A 505 7.02 21.10 -5.49
N TRP A 506 5.69 21.07 -5.49
CA TRP A 506 4.93 21.60 -6.62
C TRP A 506 5.14 23.11 -6.73
N SER A 507 5.42 23.60 -7.94
CA SER A 507 5.60 25.03 -8.24
C SER A 507 4.52 25.52 -9.19
N GLU A 508 3.50 26.19 -8.66
CA GLU A 508 2.42 26.78 -9.48
C GLU A 508 2.93 27.69 -10.60
N HIS A 509 3.95 28.53 -10.34
CA HIS A 509 4.52 29.42 -11.36
C HIS A 509 5.12 28.67 -12.56
N ARG A 510 5.65 27.46 -12.33
CA ARG A 510 6.31 26.66 -13.37
C ARG A 510 5.45 25.48 -13.83
N SER A 511 4.28 25.29 -13.21
CA SER A 511 3.37 24.15 -13.42
C SER A 511 4.10 22.80 -13.45
N ARG A 512 5.02 22.60 -12.50
CA ARG A 512 5.84 21.39 -12.37
C ARG A 512 6.38 21.13 -10.98
N TRP A 513 6.73 19.88 -10.71
CA TRP A 513 7.49 19.45 -9.54
C TRP A 513 8.95 19.95 -9.60
N MET A 514 9.40 20.54 -8.49
CA MET A 514 10.71 21.13 -8.32
C MET A 514 11.48 20.36 -7.25
N LEU A 515 12.34 19.45 -7.72
CA LEU A 515 13.26 18.68 -6.90
C LEU A 515 14.14 19.59 -6.03
N LYS A 516 14.30 19.21 -4.77
CA LYS A 516 15.18 19.84 -3.80
C LYS A 516 16.57 19.21 -3.89
N ASN A 517 17.57 20.04 -3.63
CA ASN A 517 18.97 19.63 -3.62
C ASN A 517 19.46 19.12 -2.25
N ASN A 518 18.59 19.10 -1.24
CA ASN A 518 18.85 18.61 0.11
C ASN A 518 17.56 18.02 0.69
N SER A 519 17.70 17.19 1.71
CA SER A 519 16.57 16.71 2.49
C SER A 519 15.84 17.86 3.18
N LEU A 520 14.52 17.82 3.20
CA LEU A 520 13.67 18.80 3.88
C LEU A 520 13.36 18.33 5.29
N ARG A 521 13.73 19.12 6.29
CA ARG A 521 13.30 18.93 7.67
C ARG A 521 12.00 19.67 7.92
N MET A 522 10.99 18.98 8.44
CA MET A 522 9.66 19.54 8.73
C MET A 522 9.17 19.05 10.10
N SER A 523 8.28 19.80 10.74
CA SER A 523 7.61 19.40 11.98
C SER A 523 6.30 18.68 11.68
N LEU A 524 6.08 17.59 12.43
CA LEU A 524 4.85 16.81 12.47
C LEU A 524 3.96 17.20 13.65
N ASP A 525 4.31 18.27 14.38
CA ASP A 525 3.55 18.73 15.53
C ASP A 525 2.11 19.07 15.14
N HIS A 526 1.17 18.37 15.77
CA HIS A 526 -0.28 18.41 15.50
C HIS A 526 -0.69 18.13 14.04
N ALA A 527 0.15 17.47 13.24
CA ALA A 527 -0.19 17.12 11.86
C ALA A 527 -1.22 15.97 11.82
N VAL A 528 -2.10 15.99 10.82
CA VAL A 528 -2.88 14.79 10.47
C VAL A 528 -1.94 13.84 9.72
N ILE A 529 -1.67 12.68 10.28
CA ILE A 529 -0.82 11.66 9.67
C ILE A 529 -1.72 10.48 9.32
N TYR A 530 -1.88 10.22 8.03
CA TYR A 530 -2.71 9.14 7.52
C TYR A 530 -1.85 8.16 6.75
N LYS A 531 -1.75 6.93 7.26
CA LYS A 531 -0.89 5.88 6.73
C LYS A 531 -1.70 4.62 6.47
N ASN A 532 -1.69 4.18 5.21
CA ASN A 532 -2.27 2.90 4.77
C ASN A 532 -3.75 2.72 5.20
N GLY A 533 -4.55 3.77 5.07
CA GLY A 533 -5.99 3.72 5.36
C GLY A 533 -6.38 4.01 6.81
N ALA A 534 -5.45 4.44 7.67
CA ALA A 534 -5.75 4.77 9.05
C ALA A 534 -4.93 5.98 9.54
N LEU A 535 -5.44 6.64 10.59
CA LEU A 535 -4.67 7.61 11.36
C LEU A 535 -3.46 6.91 12.00
N ALA A 536 -2.31 7.57 11.98
CA ALA A 536 -1.08 7.06 12.54
C ALA A 536 -0.38 8.11 13.40
N ASP A 537 0.34 7.64 14.41
CA ASP A 537 1.24 8.49 15.20
C ASP A 537 2.61 8.62 14.49
N PRO A 538 3.39 9.67 14.77
CA PRO A 538 4.72 9.85 14.17
C PRO A 538 5.68 8.66 14.34
N ASP A 539 5.56 7.90 15.43
CA ASP A 539 6.40 6.72 15.71
C ASP A 539 6.05 5.48 14.85
N MET A 540 4.89 5.50 14.18
CA MET A 540 4.47 4.49 13.21
C MET A 540 5.07 4.73 11.81
N LEU A 541 5.71 5.88 11.60
CA LEU A 541 6.41 6.23 10.38
C LEU A 541 7.79 5.56 10.33
N ALA A 542 8.28 5.24 9.13
CA ALA A 542 9.54 4.56 8.94
C ALA A 542 10.38 5.23 7.84
N ALA A 543 11.70 5.15 7.99
CA ALA A 543 12.61 5.49 6.90
C ALA A 543 12.31 4.61 5.69
N GLY A 544 12.25 5.22 4.51
CA GLY A 544 11.81 4.58 3.27
C GLY A 544 10.34 4.80 2.94
N ASP A 545 9.49 5.23 3.88
CA ASP A 545 8.09 5.56 3.56
C ASP A 545 8.04 6.71 2.55
N ARG A 546 7.26 6.53 1.47
CA ARG A 546 6.96 7.60 0.52
C ARG A 546 5.82 8.46 1.04
N VAL A 547 5.98 9.78 0.93
CA VAL A 547 5.04 10.74 1.52
C VAL A 547 4.52 11.72 0.48
N TYR A 548 3.24 12.06 0.61
CA TYR A 548 2.62 13.23 0.00
C TYR A 548 2.16 14.17 1.12
N LEU A 549 2.63 15.41 1.11
CA LEU A 549 2.53 16.34 2.22
C LEU A 549 1.82 17.62 1.78
N LEU A 550 0.85 18.06 2.58
CA LEU A 550 0.44 19.46 2.65
C LEU A 550 1.17 20.11 3.82
N ARG A 551 1.93 21.17 3.55
CA ARG A 551 2.65 21.91 4.59
C ARG A 551 2.53 23.42 4.42
N ASP A 552 2.64 24.12 5.53
CA ASP A 552 2.88 25.55 5.58
C ASP A 552 4.31 25.79 6.08
N ASP A 553 5.21 26.05 5.13
CA ASP A 553 6.65 26.12 5.34
C ASP A 553 7.20 24.91 6.13
N PHE A 554 7.63 25.10 7.38
CA PHE A 554 8.17 24.06 8.23
C PHE A 554 7.11 23.10 8.81
N LYS A 555 5.84 23.53 8.90
CA LYS A 555 4.79 22.77 9.59
C LYS A 555 3.98 21.92 8.63
N VAL A 556 3.95 20.61 8.85
CA VAL A 556 3.06 19.70 8.11
C VAL A 556 1.64 19.83 8.64
N LYS A 557 0.66 19.95 7.75
CA LYS A 557 -0.78 19.92 8.07
C LYS A 557 -1.36 18.53 7.85
N LEU A 558 -0.99 17.92 6.74
CA LEU A 558 -1.39 16.57 6.35
C LEU A 558 -0.18 15.82 5.79
N LEU A 559 0.05 14.61 6.30
CA LEU A 559 1.01 13.64 5.77
C LEU A 559 0.27 12.39 5.34
N LEU A 560 0.40 12.02 4.07
CA LEU A 560 -0.22 10.83 3.49
C LEU A 560 0.86 9.81 3.10
N ILE A 561 0.65 8.56 3.51
CA ILE A 561 1.40 7.38 3.06
C ILE A 561 0.37 6.33 2.63
N LYS A 562 0.56 5.73 1.45
CA LYS A 562 -0.35 4.72 0.89
C LYS A 562 0.25 3.33 0.87
#